data_AF-A0A6B3H1X3-F1
#
_entry.id   AF-A0A6B3H1X3-F1
#
_cell.length_a   1.000
_cell.length_b   1.000
_cell.length_c   1.000
_cell.angle_alpha   90.00
_cell.angle_beta   90.00
_cell.angle_gamma   90.00
#
_symmetry.space_group_name_H-M   'P 1'
#
loop_
_entity.id
_entity.type
_entity.pdbx_description
1 polymer ?
#
loop_
_entity_poly.entity_id
_entity_poly.type
_entity_poly.pdbx_seq_one_letter_code
_entity_poly.pdbx_strand_id
1 'polypeptide(L)' 'ENGAGKSTLIKTLAGVHRPDAGRVLLDGEPTVFTGPADARDAGIAVIYQEPTLFPDLSIAENIFMGRQPRRALGRID' A
#
# COMPACT_ATOMS: atom_id res chain seq x y z
N GLU A 1 1.03 9.81 19.92
CA GLU A 1 1.97 9.28 18.92
C GLU A 1 3.21 8.79 19.66
N ASN A 2 3.49 7.50 19.64
CA ASN A 2 4.67 6.95 20.33
C ASN A 2 5.86 7.00 19.36
N GLY A 3 6.89 7.77 19.69
CA GLY A 3 8.10 7.98 18.87
C GLY A 3 9.02 6.75 18.73
N ALA A 4 8.50 5.54 18.94
CA ALA A 4 9.24 4.29 18.86
C ALA A 4 9.47 3.80 17.41
N GLY A 5 8.99 4.53 16.39
CA GLY A 5 9.26 4.24 14.98
C GLY A 5 8.34 3.21 14.31
N LYS A 6 7.29 2.72 14.99
CA LYS A 6 6.34 1.73 14.43
C LYS A 6 5.74 2.18 13.09
N SER A 7 5.26 3.43 13.02
CA SER A 7 4.66 3.96 11.79
C SER A 7 5.69 4.11 10.67
N THR A 8 6.94 4.47 11.00
CA THR A 8 8.05 4.53 10.05
C THR A 8 8.34 3.14 9.48
N LEU A 9 8.43 2.12 10.34
CA LEU A 9 8.64 0.73 9.90
C LEU A 9 7.54 0.28 8.94
N ILE A 10 6.27 0.53 9.28
CA ILE A 10 5.14 0.17 8.42
C ILE A 10 5.23 0.92 7.08
N LYS A 11 5.54 2.22 7.08
CA LYS A 11 5.73 3.00 5.84
C LYS A 11 6.89 2.49 4.99
N THR A 12 7.97 2.02 5.61
CA THR A 12 9.08 1.38 4.89
C THR A 12 8.65 0.08 4.22
N LEU A 13 7.92 -0.80 4.93
CA LEU A 13 7.39 -2.04 4.36
C LEU A 13 6.30 -1.77 3.29
N ALA A 14 5.62 -0.64 3.37
CA ALA A 14 4.66 -0.17 2.38
C ALA A 14 5.31 0.47 1.13
N GLY A 15 6.65 0.54 1.07
CA GLY A 15 7.35 1.22 -0.03
C GLY A 15 7.23 2.74 -0.05
N VAL A 16 6.72 3.36 1.02
CA VAL A 16 6.61 4.83 1.15
C VAL A 16 7.96 5.45 1.53
N HIS A 17 8.77 4.73 2.30
CA HIS A 17 10.11 5.14 2.69
C HIS A 17 11.14 4.07 2.32
N ARG A 18 12.31 4.51 1.86
CA ARG A 18 13.44 3.61 1.65
C ARG A 18 14.25 3.51 2.94
N PRO A 19 14.65 2.31 3.40
CA PRO A 19 15.55 2.21 4.54
C PRO A 19 16.94 2.73 4.16
N ASP A 20 17.56 3.51 5.04
CA ASP A 20 18.93 4.03 4.83
C ASP A 20 20.00 2.92 4.89
N ALA A 21 19.72 1.87 5.66
CA ALA A 21 20.59 0.71 5.82
C ALA A 21 19.78 -0.57 6.13
N GLY A 22 20.43 -1.73 6.02
CA GLY A 22 19.81 -3.04 6.22
C GLY A 22 19.13 -3.58 4.95
N ARG A 23 18.26 -4.58 5.13
CA ARG A 23 17.54 -5.23 4.03
C ARG A 23 16.15 -5.65 4.46
N VAL A 24 15.19 -5.54 3.55
CA VAL A 24 13.87 -6.14 3.68
C VAL A 24 13.90 -7.45 2.91
N LEU A 25 13.40 -8.52 3.52
CA LEU A 25 13.24 -9.81 2.87
C LEU A 25 11.75 -10.12 2.80
N LEU A 26 11.29 -10.54 1.63
CA LEU A 26 9.95 -11.07 1.41
C LEU A 26 10.09 -12.53 1.03
N ASP A 27 9.46 -13.42 1.79
CA ASP A 27 9.58 -14.87 1.61
C ASP A 27 11.04 -15.39 1.58
N GLY A 28 11.92 -14.71 2.33
CA GLY A 28 13.35 -15.03 2.40
C GLY A 28 14.21 -14.37 1.31
N GLU A 29 13.59 -13.72 0.32
CA GLU A 29 14.31 -13.06 -0.78
C GLU A 29 14.47 -11.56 -0.53
N PRO A 30 15.67 -10.98 -0.71
CA PRO A 30 15.87 -9.54 -0.61
C PRO A 30 15.00 -8.78 -1.60
N THR A 31 14.28 -7.77 -1.12
CA THR A 31 13.41 -6.95 -1.97
C THR A 31 13.66 -5.46 -1.75
N VAL A 32 13.47 -4.67 -2.81
CA VAL A 32 13.61 -3.22 -2.79
C VAL A 32 12.37 -2.62 -3.43
N PHE A 33 11.62 -1.86 -2.63
CA PHE A 33 10.49 -1.09 -3.12
C PHE A 33 10.95 0.31 -3.48
N THR A 34 10.60 0.75 -4.69
CA THR A 34 10.82 2.12 -5.18
C THR A 34 9.59 3.00 -5.00
N GLY A 35 8.45 2.38 -4.72
CA GLY A 35 7.22 3.05 -4.31
C GLY A 35 6.16 2.08 -3.79
N PRO A 36 4.99 2.61 -3.37
CA PRO A 36 3.90 1.79 -2.84
C PRO A 36 3.31 0.78 -3.83
N ALA A 37 3.41 1.05 -5.14
CA ALA A 37 2.96 0.12 -6.16
C ALA A 37 3.74 -1.20 -6.11
N ASP A 38 5.06 -1.15 -5.98
CA ASP A 38 5.92 -2.33 -5.91
C ASP A 38 5.57 -3.23 -4.72
N ALA A 39 5.37 -2.62 -3.54
CA ALA A 39 4.98 -3.35 -2.34
C ALA A 39 3.61 -4.04 -2.52
N ARG A 40 2.65 -3.33 -3.13
CA ARG A 40 1.33 -3.89 -3.42
C ARG A 40 1.39 -5.04 -4.43
N ASP A 41 2.17 -4.89 -5.49
CA ASP A 41 2.31 -5.89 -6.55
C ASP A 41 3.07 -7.12 -6.03
N ALA A 42 3.92 -6.94 -5.00
CA ALA A 42 4.52 -8.00 -4.21
C ALA A 42 3.56 -8.62 -3.16
N GLY A 43 2.29 -8.22 -3.13
CA GLY A 43 1.27 -8.79 -2.25
C GLY A 43 1.19 -8.19 -0.84
N ILE A 44 1.91 -7.09 -0.57
CA ILE A 44 1.87 -6.42 0.74
C ILE A 44 0.64 -5.51 0.81
N ALA A 45 -0.24 -5.78 1.78
CA ALA A 45 -1.35 -4.91 2.13
C ALA A 45 -1.14 -4.29 3.52
N VAL A 46 -1.28 -2.97 3.61
CA VAL A 46 -1.16 -2.23 4.87
C VAL A 46 -2.54 -1.75 5.31
N ILE A 47 -2.91 -2.05 6.55
CA ILE A 47 -4.13 -1.57 7.19
C ILE A 47 -3.75 -0.46 8.15
N TYR A 48 -4.18 0.76 7.84
CA TYR A 48 -4.00 1.92 8.72
C TYR A 48 -5.09 1.92 9.82
N GLN A 49 -4.74 2.42 11.01
CA GLN A 49 -5.66 2.41 12.16
C GLN A 49 -6.90 3.27 11.96
N GLU A 50 -6.77 4.33 11.16
CA GLU A 50 -7.88 5.21 10.77
C GLU A 50 -8.11 5.06 9.27
N PRO A 51 -9.03 4.17 8.85
CA PRO A 51 -9.35 4.03 7.44
C PRO A 51 -10.03 5.31 6.95
N THR A 52 -9.49 5.90 5.87
CA THR A 52 -10.14 7.01 5.18
C THR A 52 -11.23 6.46 4.27
N LEU A 53 -12.48 6.77 4.59
CA LEU A 53 -13.62 6.46 3.73
C LEU A 53 -13.95 7.67 2.84
N PHE A 54 -14.47 7.41 1.65
CA PHE A 54 -15.04 8.42 0.77
C PHE A 54 -16.55 8.45 1.00
N PRO A 55 -17.08 9.44 1.75
CA PRO A 55 -18.47 9.43 2.20
C PRO A 55 -19.47 9.56 1.06
N ASP A 56 -19.07 10.18 -0.05
CA ASP A 56 -19.91 10.40 -1.23
C ASP A 56 -19.96 9.19 -2.17
N LEU A 57 -19.27 8.10 -1.84
CA LEU A 57 -19.18 6.89 -2.64
C LEU A 57 -19.96 5.75 -1.99
N SER A 58 -20.55 4.89 -2.82
CA SER A 58 -21.13 3.64 -2.37
C SER A 58 -20.08 2.73 -1.71
N ILE A 59 -20.56 1.70 -1.01
CA ILE A 59 -19.70 0.67 -0.42
C ILE A 59 -18.81 0.01 -1.49
N ALA A 60 -19.39 -0.31 -2.65
CA ALA A 60 -18.64 -0.93 -3.74
C ALA A 60 -17.54 0.01 -4.27
N GLU A 61 -17.87 1.28 -4.52
CA GLU A 61 -16.91 2.28 -5.00
C GLU A 61 -15.78 2.54 -3.99
N ASN A 62 -16.08 2.55 -2.68
CA ASN A 62 -15.07 2.62 -1.63
C ASN A 62 -14.12 1.41 -1.66
N ILE A 63 -14.65 0.19 -1.77
CA ILE A 63 -13.85 -1.05 -1.81
C ILE A 63 -12.95 -1.10 -3.05
N PHE A 64 -13.46 -0.67 -4.20
CA PHE A 64 -12.72 -0.70 -5.47
C PHE A 64 -11.89 0.56 -5.75
N MET A 65 -11.79 1.49 -4.79
CA MET A 65 -11.01 2.72 -4.98
C MET A 65 -9.54 2.40 -5.31
N GLY A 66 -9.03 2.94 -6.42
CA GLY A 66 -7.69 2.67 -6.94
C GLY A 66 -7.50 1.29 -7.55
N ARG A 67 -8.58 0.50 -7.64
CA ARG A 67 -8.68 -0.83 -8.24
C ARG A 67 -9.98 -0.99 -9.03
N GLN A 68 -10.47 0.11 -9.62
CA GLN A 68 -11.76 0.11 -10.29
C GLN A 68 -11.75 -0.88 -11.46
N PRO A 69 -12.87 -1.60 -11.71
CA PRO A 69 -13.01 -2.44 -12.89
C PRO A 69 -12.76 -1.61 -14.15
N ARG A 70 -12.00 -2.16 -15.08
CA ARG A 70 -11.67 -1.48 -16.34
C ARG A 70 -12.33 -2.23 -17.50
N ARG A 71 -12.98 -1.51 -18.39
CA ARG A 71 -13.47 -2.03 -19.68
C ARG A 71 -12.30 -2.33 -20.61
N ALA A 72 -12.56 -3.01 -21.72
CA ALA A 72 -11.55 -3.47 -22.69
C ALA A 72 -10.61 -2.38 -23.24
N LEU A 73 -10.98 -1.10 -23.15
CA LEU A 73 -10.16 0.06 -23.55
C LEU A 73 -9.52 0.81 -22.37
N GLY A 74 -9.47 0.20 -21.17
CA GLY A 74 -8.86 0.78 -19.98
C GLY A 74 -9.67 1.90 -19.31
N ARG A 75 -10.88 2.18 -19.79
CA ARG A 75 -11.86 3.10 -19.16
C ARG A 75 -12.45 2.44 -17.91
N ILE A 76 -12.64 3.23 -16.86
CA ILE A 76 -13.33 2.79 -15.64
C ILE A 76 -14.78 2.45 -16.01
N ASP A 77 -15.27 1.32 -15.52
CA ASP A 77 -16.67 0.89 -15.66
C ASP A 77 -17.60 1.62 -14.69
#